data_AF-A0A699ZG87-F1
#
_entry.id   AF-A0A699ZG87-F1
#
_cell.length_a   1.000
_cell.length_b   1.000
_cell.length_c   1.000
_cell.angle_alpha   90.00
_cell.angle_beta   90.00
_cell.angle_gamma   90.00
#
_symmetry.space_group_name_H-M   'P 1'
#
loop_
_entity.id
_entity.type
_entity.pdbx_description
1 polymer ?
#
loop_
_entity_poly.entity_id
_entity_poly.type
_entity_poly.pdbx_seq_one_letter_code
_entity_poly.pdbx_strand_id
1 'polypeptide(L)'
;MLWLQGILTLDGRRAVSALIFNVFSPCLFFSSLGAGEGVAEAVRLWPLTVNMVLSNAIGLLLGAALIKLARVPLELHKHMLVAVAVGPGVAKLPARVIASVILCRLVLLPLCGTPLVALPFKAGWFGDIHPMAVVVMLVTNATPTAIIVHAIATMYRNREDDLAALLFWEYLASIVSLPLLTALFLHIAAPG
;
A
#
# COMPACT_ATOMS: atom_id res chain seq x y z
N MET A 1 9.33 27.66 -0.88
CA MET A 1 7.99 27.43 -0.28
C MET A 1 6.91 27.89 -1.26
N LEU A 2 6.45 26.98 -2.13
CA LEU A 2 5.48 27.26 -3.21
C LEU A 2 4.04 27.51 -2.72
N TRP A 3 3.72 27.07 -1.50
CA TRP A 3 2.40 27.25 -0.88
C TRP A 3 2.13 28.71 -0.46
N LEU A 4 3.19 29.46 -0.11
CA LEU A 4 3.09 30.88 0.26
C LEU A 4 2.88 31.81 -0.96
N GLN A 5 3.10 31.30 -2.18
CA GLN A 5 2.95 32.09 -3.40
C GLN A 5 1.58 31.92 -4.08
N GLY A 6 0.65 31.16 -3.49
CA GLY A 6 -0.68 30.92 -4.07
C GLY A 6 -0.67 30.09 -5.36
N ILE A 7 0.46 29.45 -5.70
CA ILE A 7 0.61 28.68 -6.96
C ILE A 7 -0.04 27.29 -6.86
N LEU A 8 -0.02 26.68 -5.67
CA LEU A 8 -0.71 25.41 -5.37
C LEU A 8 -2.03 25.67 -4.64
N THR A 9 -2.96 26.32 -5.33
CA THR A 9 -4.37 26.37 -4.90
C THR A 9 -5.00 24.99 -4.92
N LEU A 10 -6.19 24.85 -4.31
CA LEU A 10 -6.95 23.61 -4.28
C LEU A 10 -7.20 23.03 -5.68
N ASP A 11 -7.42 23.91 -6.67
CA ASP A 11 -7.58 23.51 -8.08
C ASP A 11 -6.25 23.07 -8.73
N GLY A 12 -5.12 23.63 -8.30
CA GLY A 12 -3.79 23.18 -8.73
C GLY A 12 -3.46 21.76 -8.25
N ARG A 13 -3.78 21.43 -6.99
CA ARG A 13 -3.63 20.06 -6.45
C ARG A 13 -4.45 19.05 -7.25
N ARG A 14 -5.70 19.40 -7.57
CA ARG A 14 -6.57 18.58 -8.41
C ARG A 14 -6.01 18.36 -9.81
N ALA A 15 -5.54 19.41 -10.48
CA ALA A 15 -4.99 19.30 -11.83
C ALA A 15 -3.79 18.35 -11.86
N VAL A 16 -2.91 18.43 -10.86
CA VAL A 16 -1.77 17.53 -10.70
C VAL A 16 -2.23 16.10 -10.43
N SER A 17 -3.16 15.88 -9.49
CA SER A 17 -3.72 14.54 -9.23
C SER A 17 -4.38 13.93 -10.45
N ALA A 18 -5.11 14.73 -11.23
CA ALA A 18 -5.75 14.31 -12.49
C ALA A 18 -4.71 13.92 -13.55
N LEU A 19 -3.61 14.68 -13.66
CA LEU A 19 -2.53 14.37 -14.58
C LEU A 19 -1.81 13.07 -14.18
N ILE A 20 -1.54 12.88 -12.88
CA ILE A 20 -0.95 11.65 -12.35
C ILE A 20 -1.82 10.44 -12.68
N PHE A 21 -3.12 10.53 -12.41
CA PHE A 21 -4.02 9.40 -12.57
C PHE A 21 -4.36 9.11 -14.03
N ASN A 22 -4.73 10.14 -14.81
CA ASN A 22 -5.24 9.96 -16.17
C ASN A 22 -4.14 9.88 -17.24
N VAL A 23 -2.93 10.36 -16.96
CA VAL A 23 -1.85 10.44 -17.95
C VAL A 23 -0.62 9.68 -17.48
N PHE A 24 -0.02 10.06 -16.35
CA PHE A 24 1.26 9.44 -15.95
C PHE A 24 1.12 7.95 -15.61
N SER A 25 0.08 7.55 -14.86
CA SER A 25 -0.14 6.15 -14.52
C SER A 25 -0.34 5.26 -15.75
N PRO A 26 -1.24 5.58 -16.71
CA PRO A 26 -1.37 4.77 -17.92
C PRO A 26 -0.12 4.84 -18.81
N CYS A 27 0.53 6.00 -18.92
CA CYS A 27 1.77 6.10 -19.72
C CYS A 27 2.91 5.26 -19.15
N LEU A 28 3.09 5.19 -17.83
CA LEU A 28 4.08 4.31 -17.20
C LEU A 28 3.76 2.84 -17.47
N PHE A 29 2.49 2.46 -17.37
CA PHE A 29 2.05 1.11 -17.67
C PHE A 29 2.29 0.76 -19.16
N PHE A 30 1.92 1.63 -20.09
CA PHE A 30 2.17 1.41 -21.52
C PHE A 30 3.66 1.43 -21.87
N SER A 31 4.45 2.28 -21.22
CA SER A 31 5.92 2.29 -21.38
C SER A 31 6.53 0.95 -20.98
N SER A 32 6.04 0.34 -19.89
CA SER A 32 6.47 -1.01 -19.49
C SER A 32 6.02 -2.12 -20.46
N LEU A 33 4.96 -1.92 -21.24
CA LEU A 33 4.48 -2.86 -22.25
C LEU A 33 5.17 -2.69 -23.62
N GLY A 34 5.52 -1.46 -23.99
CA GLY A 34 6.11 -1.11 -25.29
C GLY A 34 7.54 -1.63 -25.50
N ALA A 35 8.21 -2.08 -24.43
CA ALA A 35 9.55 -2.64 -24.49
C ALA A 35 9.62 -4.09 -25.04
N GLY A 36 8.49 -4.69 -25.46
CA GLY A 36 8.50 -5.91 -26.28
C GLY A 36 8.40 -7.25 -25.53
N GLU A 37 8.44 -7.27 -24.20
CA GLU A 37 8.34 -8.52 -23.39
C GLU A 37 7.07 -8.60 -22.53
N GLY A 38 6.08 -7.72 -22.77
CA GLY A 38 4.99 -7.47 -21.81
C GLY A 38 4.16 -8.68 -21.37
N VAL A 39 3.86 -9.64 -22.26
CA VAL A 39 3.05 -10.82 -21.88
C VAL A 39 3.88 -11.92 -21.25
N ALA A 40 5.07 -12.20 -21.79
CA ALA A 40 5.98 -13.22 -21.25
C ALA A 40 6.52 -12.80 -19.89
N GLU A 41 6.88 -11.53 -19.73
CA GLU A 41 7.33 -10.97 -18.46
C GLU A 41 6.16 -10.82 -17.47
N ALA A 42 4.94 -10.50 -17.90
CA ALA A 42 3.76 -10.54 -17.02
C ALA A 42 3.48 -11.96 -16.51
N VAL A 43 3.61 -12.97 -17.37
CA VAL A 43 3.51 -14.39 -16.96
C VAL A 43 4.65 -14.77 -16.03
N ARG A 44 5.85 -14.21 -16.17
CA ARG A 44 6.99 -14.47 -15.28
C ARG A 44 6.89 -13.76 -13.94
N LEU A 45 6.33 -12.55 -13.92
CA LEU A 45 6.09 -11.71 -12.74
C LEU A 45 4.75 -12.01 -12.05
N TRP A 46 4.01 -13.03 -12.50
CA TRP A 46 2.76 -13.47 -11.87
C TRP A 46 2.82 -13.60 -10.35
N PRO A 47 3.96 -14.01 -9.72
CA PRO A 47 3.99 -14.12 -8.26
C PRO A 47 3.98 -12.77 -7.57
N LEU A 48 4.42 -11.68 -8.23
CA LEU A 48 4.29 -10.33 -7.65
C LEU A 48 2.81 -9.94 -7.60
N THR A 49 2.09 -10.16 -8.70
CA THR A 49 0.66 -9.84 -8.78
C THR A 49 -0.14 -10.68 -7.79
N VAL A 50 0.16 -11.97 -7.69
CA VAL A 50 -0.49 -12.87 -6.72
C VAL A 50 -0.13 -12.50 -5.28
N ASN A 51 1.13 -12.18 -4.99
CA ASN A 51 1.52 -11.67 -3.67
C ASN A 51 0.73 -10.40 -3.32
N MET A 52 0.63 -9.44 -4.24
CA MET A 52 -0.12 -8.21 -4.03
C MET A 52 -1.60 -8.47 -3.75
N VAL A 53 -2.25 -9.38 -4.48
CA VAL A 53 -3.66 -9.75 -4.24
C VAL A 53 -3.82 -10.46 -2.90
N LEU A 54 -2.95 -11.42 -2.57
CA LEU A 54 -3.01 -12.17 -1.33
C LEU A 54 -2.73 -11.30 -0.11
N SER A 55 -1.73 -10.44 -0.15
CA SER A 55 -1.42 -9.49 0.93
C SER A 55 -2.56 -8.52 1.17
N ASN A 56 -3.22 -8.02 0.12
CA ASN A 56 -4.41 -7.19 0.26
C ASN A 56 -5.60 -7.96 0.84
N ALA A 57 -5.79 -9.22 0.44
CA ALA A 57 -6.84 -10.08 0.99
C ALA A 57 -6.59 -10.40 2.48
N ILE A 58 -5.34 -10.70 2.86
CA ILE A 58 -4.95 -10.92 4.26
C ILE A 58 -5.14 -9.64 5.07
N GLY A 59 -4.75 -8.49 4.53
CA GLY A 59 -5.00 -7.19 5.14
C GLY A 59 -6.48 -6.96 5.40
N LEU A 60 -7.31 -7.20 4.41
CA LEU A 60 -8.76 -7.10 4.53
C LEU A 60 -9.30 -7.99 5.68
N LEU A 61 -8.84 -9.23 5.76
CA LEU A 61 -9.24 -10.19 6.80
C LEU A 61 -8.75 -9.76 8.20
N LEU A 62 -7.50 -9.35 8.32
CA LEU A 62 -6.92 -8.85 9.57
C LEU A 62 -7.61 -7.55 10.03
N GLY A 63 -7.87 -6.64 9.10
CA GLY A 63 -8.64 -5.43 9.35
C GLY A 63 -10.04 -5.75 9.85
N ALA A 64 -10.74 -6.70 9.21
CA ALA A 64 -12.06 -7.16 9.65
C ALA A 64 -12.02 -7.80 11.06
N ALA A 65 -10.98 -8.59 11.35
CA ALA A 65 -10.79 -9.23 12.65
C ALA A 65 -10.50 -8.21 13.76
N LEU A 66 -9.63 -7.23 13.51
CA LEU A 66 -9.33 -6.15 14.45
C LEU A 66 -10.54 -5.27 14.73
N ILE A 67 -11.36 -4.99 13.71
CA ILE A 67 -12.60 -4.22 13.88
C ILE A 67 -13.56 -4.93 14.84
N LYS A 68 -13.72 -6.26 14.68
CA LYS A 68 -14.54 -7.09 15.57
C LYS A 68 -13.96 -7.14 17.00
N LEU A 69 -12.63 -7.24 17.14
CA LEU A 69 -11.96 -7.33 18.43
C LEU A 69 -11.96 -5.99 19.19
N ALA A 70 -11.75 -4.88 18.50
CA ALA A 70 -11.65 -3.53 19.07
C ALA A 70 -13.02 -2.86 19.33
N ARG A 71 -14.14 -3.57 19.08
CA ARG A 71 -15.52 -3.06 19.19
C ARG A 71 -15.70 -1.68 18.55
N VAL A 72 -15.18 -1.50 17.34
CA VAL A 72 -15.33 -0.24 16.59
C VAL A 72 -16.81 -0.03 16.28
N PRO A 73 -17.38 1.19 16.37
CA PRO A 73 -18.78 1.43 16.02
C PRO A 73 -19.12 1.02 14.57
N LEU A 74 -20.34 0.50 14.35
CA LEU A 74 -20.80 -0.11 13.09
C LEU A 74 -20.73 0.82 11.86
N GLU A 75 -20.97 2.11 12.08
CA GLU A 75 -20.86 3.19 11.08
C GLU A 75 -19.46 3.28 10.43
N LEU A 76 -18.42 2.89 11.16
CA LEU A 76 -17.03 3.07 10.75
C LEU A 76 -16.38 1.80 10.21
N HIS A 77 -17.05 0.65 10.36
CA HIS A 77 -16.56 -0.64 9.88
C HIS A 77 -16.24 -0.61 8.39
N LYS A 78 -17.15 -0.10 7.56
CA LYS A 78 -17.00 -0.09 6.10
C LYS A 78 -15.81 0.75 5.64
N HIS A 79 -15.65 1.92 6.26
CA HIS A 79 -14.56 2.86 5.96
C HIS A 79 -13.19 2.30 6.36
N MET A 80 -13.13 1.66 7.53
CA MET A 80 -11.91 1.02 8.02
C MET A 80 -11.55 -0.22 7.20
N LEU A 81 -12.54 -1.00 6.76
CA LEU A 81 -12.35 -2.17 5.91
C LEU A 81 -11.74 -1.78 4.55
N VAL A 82 -12.28 -0.73 3.91
CA VAL A 82 -11.73 -0.17 2.67
C VAL A 82 -10.34 0.43 2.91
N ALA A 83 -10.13 1.10 4.05
CA ALA A 83 -8.83 1.65 4.43
C ALA A 83 -7.71 0.62 4.51
N VAL A 84 -8.01 -0.56 5.05
CA VAL A 84 -7.03 -1.63 5.19
C VAL A 84 -6.81 -2.39 3.88
N ALA A 85 -7.85 -2.60 3.07
CA ALA A 85 -7.79 -3.38 1.84
C ALA A 85 -7.29 -2.61 0.61
N VAL A 86 -7.69 -1.34 0.48
CA VAL A 86 -7.44 -0.52 -0.73
C VAL A 86 -6.72 0.78 -0.37
N GLY A 87 -6.88 1.27 0.86
CA GLY A 87 -6.44 2.59 1.30
C GLY A 87 -7.64 3.44 1.73
N PRO A 88 -7.47 4.49 2.55
CA PRO A 88 -8.58 5.08 3.28
C PRO A 88 -9.66 5.63 2.35
N GLY A 89 -10.85 5.06 2.49
CA GLY A 89 -12.09 5.52 1.87
C GLY A 89 -12.99 6.18 2.92
N VAL A 90 -13.15 7.50 2.80
CA VAL A 90 -14.30 8.35 3.17
C VAL A 90 -14.96 8.21 4.54
N ALA A 91 -14.26 8.49 5.64
CA ALA A 91 -14.93 8.94 6.89
C ALA A 91 -14.05 9.90 7.69
N LYS A 92 -14.66 10.74 8.54
CA LYS A 92 -13.94 11.35 9.66
C LYS A 92 -13.44 10.22 10.55
N LEU A 93 -12.19 9.80 10.35
CA LEU A 93 -11.65 8.67 11.08
C LEU A 93 -11.23 9.14 12.47
N PRO A 94 -11.82 8.63 13.56
CA PRO A 94 -11.32 8.85 14.89
C PRO A 94 -9.88 8.34 15.00
N ALA A 95 -9.07 8.98 15.86
CA ALA A 95 -7.66 8.64 16.05
C ALA A 95 -7.42 7.15 16.34
N ARG A 96 -8.38 6.49 17.02
CA ARG A 96 -8.36 5.04 17.28
C ARG A 96 -8.34 4.21 15.99
N VAL A 97 -9.06 4.65 14.96
CA VAL A 97 -9.08 3.97 13.67
C VAL A 97 -7.80 4.22 12.88
N ILE A 98 -7.28 5.45 12.89
CA ILE A 98 -5.97 5.76 12.29
C ILE A 98 -4.90 4.88 12.92
N ALA A 99 -4.82 4.82 14.25
CA ALA A 99 -3.86 3.98 14.97
C ALA A 99 -4.02 2.48 14.61
N SER A 100 -5.25 1.99 14.50
CA SER A 100 -5.49 0.58 14.14
C SER A 100 -5.12 0.26 12.69
N VAL A 101 -5.34 1.18 11.74
CA VAL A 101 -4.95 1.02 10.33
C VAL A 101 -3.43 1.02 10.22
N ILE A 102 -2.75 1.95 10.91
CA ILE A 102 -1.29 2.03 10.99
C ILE A 102 -0.72 0.73 11.56
N LEU A 103 -1.24 0.25 12.69
CA LEU A 103 -0.80 -1.02 13.29
C LEU A 103 -1.04 -2.22 12.36
N CYS A 104 -2.20 -2.27 11.71
CA CYS A 104 -2.54 -3.37 10.82
C CYS A 104 -1.65 -3.39 9.58
N ARG A 105 -1.40 -2.24 8.95
CA ARG A 105 -0.60 -2.14 7.72
C ARG A 105 0.90 -2.16 7.96
N LEU A 106 1.39 -1.48 8.98
CA LEU A 106 2.83 -1.35 9.21
C LEU A 106 3.41 -2.44 10.10
N VAL A 107 2.59 -3.30 10.73
CA VAL A 107 3.10 -4.37 11.62
C VAL A 107 2.48 -5.71 11.27
N LEU A 108 1.15 -5.84 11.31
CA LEU A 108 0.50 -7.14 11.13
C LEU A 108 0.60 -7.65 9.68
N LEU A 109 0.38 -6.78 8.70
CA LEU A 109 0.49 -7.11 7.27
C LEU A 109 1.90 -7.59 6.90
N PRO A 110 2.99 -6.86 7.23
CA PRO A 110 4.34 -7.31 6.95
C PRO A 110 4.70 -8.59 7.71
N LEU A 111 4.28 -8.74 8.97
CA LEU A 111 4.55 -9.97 9.74
C LEU A 111 3.84 -11.20 9.15
N CYS A 112 2.63 -11.06 8.60
CA CYS A 112 1.91 -12.14 7.94
C CYS A 112 2.32 -12.33 6.47
N GLY A 113 2.66 -11.25 5.76
CA GLY A 113 3.09 -11.27 4.35
C GLY A 113 4.49 -11.85 4.15
N THR A 114 5.37 -11.71 5.15
CA THR A 114 6.73 -12.28 5.07
C THR A 114 6.78 -13.79 5.04
N PRO A 115 6.09 -14.55 5.90
CA PRO A 115 6.03 -16.00 5.75
C PRO A 115 5.31 -16.41 4.45
N LEU A 116 4.34 -15.62 3.98
CA LEU A 116 3.68 -15.88 2.68
C LEU A 116 4.66 -15.83 1.50
N VAL A 117 5.68 -14.98 1.54
CA VAL A 117 6.71 -14.88 0.49
C VAL A 117 7.91 -15.79 0.80
N ALA A 118 8.35 -15.85 2.06
CA ALA A 118 9.55 -16.58 2.46
C ALA A 118 9.36 -18.10 2.38
N LEU A 119 8.17 -18.64 2.66
CA LEU A 119 7.91 -20.08 2.61
C LEU A 119 7.94 -20.63 1.16
N PRO A 120 7.23 -20.04 0.18
CA PRO A 120 7.33 -20.46 -1.22
C PRO A 120 8.73 -20.23 -1.80
N PHE A 121 9.44 -19.18 -1.35
CA PHE A 121 10.83 -18.95 -1.75
C PHE A 121 11.75 -20.08 -1.27
N LYS A 122 11.68 -20.47 0.01
CA LYS A 122 12.44 -21.60 0.55
C LYS A 122 12.03 -22.95 -0.06
N ALA A 123 10.78 -23.08 -0.49
CA ALA A 123 10.26 -24.27 -1.16
C ALA A 123 10.60 -24.32 -2.68
N GLY A 124 11.28 -23.31 -3.22
CA GLY A 124 11.67 -23.25 -4.64
C GLY A 124 10.50 -22.98 -5.60
N TRP A 125 9.35 -22.50 -5.10
CA TRP A 125 8.14 -22.29 -5.93
C TRP A 125 8.30 -21.15 -6.93
N PHE A 126 9.23 -20.22 -6.69
CA PHE A 126 9.43 -19.04 -7.54
C PHE A 126 10.33 -19.29 -8.76
N GLY A 127 10.86 -20.51 -8.97
CA GLY A 127 11.67 -20.84 -10.16
C GLY A 127 12.86 -19.88 -10.37
N ASP A 128 13.22 -19.63 -11.65
CA ASP A 128 14.30 -18.71 -12.05
C ASP A 128 13.94 -17.21 -11.92
N ILE A 129 13.15 -16.85 -10.92
CA ILE A 129 12.83 -15.45 -10.63
C ILE A 129 14.05 -14.76 -10.02
N HIS A 130 14.36 -13.59 -10.56
CA HIS A 130 15.49 -12.78 -10.09
C HIS A 130 15.32 -12.46 -8.60
N PRO A 131 16.37 -12.59 -7.74
CA PRO A 131 16.26 -12.36 -6.30
C PRO A 131 15.68 -10.98 -5.93
N MET A 132 15.88 -9.99 -6.79
CA MET A 132 15.32 -8.64 -6.62
C MET A 132 13.77 -8.63 -6.63
N ALA A 133 13.12 -9.50 -7.38
CA ALA A 133 11.67 -9.59 -7.42
C ALA A 133 11.09 -10.06 -6.07
N VAL A 134 11.79 -10.95 -5.36
CA VAL A 134 11.41 -11.40 -4.01
C VAL A 134 11.57 -10.26 -3.01
N VAL A 135 12.64 -9.46 -3.12
CA VAL A 135 12.82 -8.24 -2.32
C VAL A 135 11.69 -7.24 -2.59
N VAL A 136 11.29 -7.06 -3.85
CA VAL A 136 10.16 -6.19 -4.21
C VAL A 136 8.85 -6.68 -3.58
N MET A 137 8.57 -7.99 -3.58
CA MET A 137 7.37 -8.54 -2.90
C MET A 137 7.37 -8.27 -1.39
N LEU A 138 8.52 -8.37 -0.74
CA LEU A 138 8.66 -8.12 0.69
C LEU A 138 8.53 -6.62 1.02
N VAL A 139 9.18 -5.76 0.24
CA VAL A 139 9.11 -4.31 0.41
C VAL A 139 7.69 -3.82 0.14
N THR A 140 7.01 -4.33 -0.89
CA THR A 140 5.62 -3.97 -1.20
C THR A 140 4.64 -4.37 -0.09
N ASN A 141 4.92 -5.45 0.66
CA ASN A 141 4.14 -5.83 1.84
C ASN A 141 4.36 -4.90 3.05
N ALA A 142 5.48 -4.17 3.08
CA ALA A 142 5.85 -3.27 4.17
C ALA A 142 5.57 -1.79 3.85
N THR A 143 5.51 -1.40 2.58
CA THR A 143 5.30 -0.02 2.16
C THR A 143 3.88 0.49 2.47
N PRO A 144 3.75 1.77 2.88
CA PRO A 144 2.47 2.38 3.20
C PRO A 144 1.56 2.56 1.98
N THR A 145 0.28 2.83 2.27
CA THR A 145 -0.84 2.97 1.34
C THR A 145 -0.54 3.65 -0.02
N ALA A 146 -1.23 3.19 -1.06
CA ALA A 146 -1.25 3.81 -2.39
C ALA A 146 -1.69 5.30 -2.35
N ILE A 147 -0.74 6.18 -2.67
CA ILE A 147 -0.92 7.63 -2.93
C ILE A 147 -2.05 7.89 -3.94
N ILE A 148 -2.27 6.94 -4.85
CA ILE A 148 -3.31 7.01 -5.89
C ILE A 148 -4.71 7.19 -5.28
N VAL A 149 -5.01 6.57 -4.13
CA VAL A 149 -6.30 6.74 -3.45
C VAL A 149 -6.49 8.19 -2.98
N HIS A 150 -5.40 8.84 -2.54
CA HIS A 150 -5.41 10.26 -2.19
C HIS A 150 -5.55 11.18 -3.39
N ALA A 151 -4.89 10.85 -4.50
CA ALA A 151 -5.09 11.57 -5.75
C ALA A 151 -6.55 11.50 -6.21
N ILE A 152 -7.18 10.32 -6.13
CA ILE A 152 -8.60 10.14 -6.46
C ILE A 152 -9.49 10.97 -5.52
N ALA A 153 -9.27 10.92 -4.21
CA ALA A 153 -10.06 11.71 -3.25
C ALA A 153 -9.97 13.23 -3.51
N THR A 154 -8.77 13.70 -3.86
CA THR A 154 -8.49 15.09 -4.25
C THR A 154 -9.23 15.46 -5.55
N MET A 155 -9.30 14.56 -6.52
CA MET A 155 -10.04 14.80 -7.76
C MET A 155 -11.54 14.96 -7.51
N TYR A 156 -12.14 14.06 -6.73
CA TYR A 156 -13.58 14.03 -6.46
C TYR A 156 -14.05 14.96 -5.33
N ARG A 157 -13.15 15.76 -4.71
CA ARG A 157 -13.43 16.61 -3.52
C ARG A 157 -14.10 15.83 -2.38
N ASN A 158 -13.71 14.58 -2.21
CA ASN A 158 -14.33 13.73 -1.21
C ASN A 158 -13.36 13.50 -0.05
N ARG A 159 -13.45 14.38 0.98
CA ARG A 159 -12.72 14.26 2.26
C ARG A 159 -11.19 14.10 2.09
N GLU A 160 -10.58 14.97 1.28
CA GLU A 160 -9.14 14.96 0.99
C GLU A 160 -8.25 15.21 2.22
N ASP A 161 -8.70 16.07 3.15
CA ASP A 161 -7.96 16.43 4.37
C ASP A 161 -7.82 15.25 5.34
N ASP A 162 -8.87 14.42 5.46
CA ASP A 162 -8.85 13.23 6.33
C ASP A 162 -7.85 12.19 5.81
N LEU A 163 -7.80 12.02 4.49
CA LEU A 163 -6.87 11.10 3.83
C LEU A 163 -5.44 11.64 3.84
N ALA A 164 -5.26 12.95 3.71
CA ALA A 164 -3.96 13.60 3.89
C ALA A 164 -3.43 13.40 5.32
N ALA A 165 -4.27 13.56 6.34
CA ALA A 165 -3.89 13.35 7.74
C ALA A 165 -3.50 11.90 8.02
N LEU A 166 -4.25 10.93 7.48
CA LEU A 166 -3.91 9.53 7.64
C LEU A 166 -2.58 9.18 6.95
N LEU A 167 -2.40 9.59 5.69
CA LEU A 167 -1.14 9.39 4.98
C LEU A 167 0.02 10.04 5.72
N PHE A 168 -0.17 11.24 6.24
CA PHE A 168 0.84 11.92 7.06
C PHE A 168 1.28 11.08 8.26
N TRP A 169 0.33 10.59 9.06
CA TRP A 169 0.64 9.76 10.23
C TRP A 169 1.20 8.39 9.86
N GLU A 170 0.73 7.80 8.76
CA GLU A 170 1.23 6.53 8.25
C GLU A 170 2.67 6.64 7.75
N TYR A 171 3.00 7.70 6.99
CA TYR A 171 4.37 7.96 6.56
C TYR A 171 5.29 8.24 7.74
N LEU A 172 4.83 9.02 8.72
CA LEU A 172 5.61 9.30 9.93
C LEU A 172 5.93 8.00 10.70
N ALA A 173 4.95 7.10 10.84
CA ALA A 173 5.16 5.79 11.46
C ALA A 173 6.06 4.87 10.60
N SER A 174 5.95 4.96 9.27
CA SER A 174 6.75 4.14 8.34
C SER A 174 8.25 4.44 8.42
N ILE A 175 8.66 5.67 8.78
CA ILE A 175 10.08 6.05 8.94
C ILE A 175 10.80 5.11 9.91
N VAL A 176 10.09 4.63 10.95
CA VAL A 176 10.66 3.74 11.97
C VAL A 176 10.31 2.27 11.69
N SER A 177 9.09 1.98 11.26
CA SER A 177 8.66 0.59 11.05
C SER A 177 9.34 -0.06 9.85
N LEU A 178 9.53 0.67 8.74
CA LEU A 178 10.12 0.13 7.51
C LEU A 178 11.56 -0.34 7.71
N PRO A 179 12.47 0.46 8.29
CA PRO A 179 13.84 0.00 8.54
C PRO A 179 13.89 -1.20 9.49
N LEU A 180 13.08 -1.19 10.56
CA LEU A 180 13.05 -2.28 11.53
C LEU A 180 12.56 -3.60 10.93
N LEU A 181 11.47 -3.55 10.15
CA LEU A 181 10.94 -4.73 9.49
C LEU A 181 11.86 -5.20 8.37
N THR A 182 12.42 -4.30 7.59
CA THR A 182 13.37 -4.66 6.52
C THR A 182 14.64 -5.29 7.11
N ALA A 183 15.16 -4.76 8.22
CA ALA A 183 16.29 -5.35 8.93
C ALA A 183 15.95 -6.76 9.46
N LEU A 184 14.77 -6.94 10.04
CA LEU A 184 14.27 -8.25 10.47
C LEU A 184 14.13 -9.21 9.29
N PHE A 185 13.64 -8.74 8.14
CA PHE A 185 13.52 -9.55 6.93
C PHE A 185 14.86 -9.99 6.39
N LEU A 186 15.83 -9.09 6.29
CA LEU A 186 17.17 -9.45 5.86
C LEU A 186 17.79 -10.47 6.81
N HIS A 187 17.52 -10.38 8.11
CA HIS A 187 17.98 -11.38 9.08
C HIS A 187 17.31 -12.76 8.91
N ILE A 188 16.02 -12.79 8.57
CA ILE A 188 15.27 -14.05 8.37
C ILE A 188 15.52 -14.67 6.99
N ALA A 189 15.74 -13.83 5.98
CA ALA A 189 15.89 -14.22 4.58
C ALA A 189 17.35 -14.45 4.17
N ALA A 190 18.34 -13.85 4.84
CA ALA A 190 19.74 -14.19 4.64
C ALA A 190 20.01 -15.55 5.30
N PRO A 191 20.30 -16.61 4.51
CA PRO A 191 20.86 -17.82 5.08
C PRO A 191 22.29 -17.49 5.51
N GLY A 192 22.62 -17.79 6.77
CA GLY A 192 24.02 -17.98 7.16
C GLY A 192 24.61 -19.19 6.44
#